data_AF-A0A7S1WJK9-F1
#
_entry.id   AF-A0A7S1WJK9-F1
#
_cell.length_a   1.000
_cell.length_b   1.000
_cell.length_c   1.000
_cell.angle_alpha   90.00
_cell.angle_beta   90.00
_cell.angle_gamma   90.00
#
_symmetry.space_group_name_H-M   'P 1'
#
loop_
_entity.id
_entity.type
_entity.pdbx_description
1 polymer ?
#
loop_
_entity_poly.entity_id
_entity_poly.type
_entity_poly.pdbx_seq_one_letter_code
_entity_poly.pdbx_strand_id
1 'polypeptide(L)'
;FGVKCPRSHDLPHAALLPNPSARQLPIAAVMAKGLTLVAVLLLPLAGASFLRQAPADPCACVNWRHAYDSQGAKCGDGHELYLITKTGVPRFLAGLSLGLEFCDAFYKRIDDSFCVNLDQTNAPDAWYGGQWCYVSSQCHSASRANGTGSLRVKLCKEGEDKMLRDKTPFELREMAK
;
A
#
# COMPACT_ATOMS: atom_id res chain seq x y z
N PHE A 1 -4.98 -37.51 19.53
CA PHE A 1 -6.01 -36.49 19.26
C PHE A 1 -5.84 -35.98 17.83
N GLY A 2 -6.48 -36.64 16.87
CA GLY A 2 -6.42 -36.27 15.45
C GLY A 2 -7.68 -35.52 15.06
N VAL A 3 -7.57 -34.23 14.74
CA VAL A 3 -8.68 -33.42 14.25
C VAL A 3 -8.72 -33.55 12.73
N LYS A 4 -9.79 -34.14 12.23
CA LYS A 4 -10.06 -34.39 10.81
C LYS A 4 -10.74 -33.14 10.22
N CYS A 5 -10.05 -32.40 9.35
CA CYS A 5 -10.65 -31.28 8.63
C CYS A 5 -11.70 -31.77 7.60
N PRO A 6 -12.87 -31.14 7.51
CA PRO A 6 -13.87 -31.48 6.49
C PRO A 6 -13.47 -30.93 5.10
N ARG A 7 -13.74 -31.72 4.06
CA ARG A 7 -13.60 -31.36 2.64
C ARG A 7 -14.66 -30.33 2.27
N SER A 8 -14.24 -29.20 1.70
CA SER A 8 -15.12 -28.23 1.05
C SER A 8 -15.53 -28.75 -0.32
N HIS A 9 -16.83 -28.97 -0.48
CA HIS A 9 -17.52 -29.25 -1.73
C HIS A 9 -17.69 -27.96 -2.57
N ASP A 10 -17.42 -28.11 -3.86
CA ASP A 10 -18.13 -27.58 -5.03
C ASP A 10 -18.94 -26.28 -4.86
N LEU A 11 -18.46 -25.20 -5.50
CA LEU A 11 -19.29 -24.06 -5.90
C LEU A 11 -19.30 -23.93 -7.44
N PRO A 12 -20.48 -23.81 -8.07
CA PRO A 12 -20.61 -23.75 -9.52
C PRO A 12 -20.30 -22.38 -10.11
N HIS A 13 -19.82 -22.42 -11.35
CA HIS A 13 -19.64 -21.30 -12.26
C HIS A 13 -20.94 -20.51 -12.47
N ALA A 14 -20.89 -19.19 -12.25
CA ALA A 14 -21.96 -18.28 -12.64
C ALA A 14 -21.46 -17.34 -13.76
N ALA A 15 -21.87 -17.73 -14.97
CA ALA A 15 -22.32 -16.95 -16.12
C ALA A 15 -21.78 -15.52 -16.35
N LEU A 16 -21.07 -15.41 -17.48
CA LEU A 16 -20.93 -14.24 -18.34
C LEU A 16 -22.32 -13.67 -18.73
N LEU A 17 -22.46 -12.35 -18.67
CA LEU A 17 -23.46 -11.60 -19.44
C LEU A 17 -22.75 -10.58 -20.33
N PRO A 18 -22.91 -10.63 -21.66
CA PRO A 18 -22.70 -9.50 -22.55
C PRO A 18 -24.07 -8.87 -22.89
N ASN A 19 -24.17 -7.54 -22.91
CA ASN A 19 -25.22 -6.87 -23.68
C ASN A 19 -24.90 -5.39 -23.95
N PRO A 20 -25.58 -4.73 -24.91
CA PRO A 20 -24.90 -4.22 -26.11
C PRO A 20 -25.20 -2.73 -26.37
N SER A 21 -24.59 -2.21 -27.43
CA SER A 21 -25.12 -1.18 -28.34
C SER A 21 -26.07 -0.11 -27.81
N ALA A 22 -25.63 1.14 -27.85
CA ALA A 22 -26.42 2.23 -28.44
C ALA A 22 -25.51 3.36 -28.93
N ARG A 23 -25.31 3.42 -30.26
CA ARG A 23 -25.80 4.48 -31.17
C ARG A 23 -24.95 5.76 -31.19
N GLN A 24 -24.18 5.85 -32.28
CA GLN A 24 -23.74 7.10 -32.88
C GLN A 24 -24.95 7.97 -33.26
N LEU A 25 -24.82 9.27 -33.04
CA LEU A 25 -25.65 10.31 -33.66
C LEU A 25 -24.71 11.35 -34.30
N PRO A 26 -24.77 11.58 -35.61
CA PRO A 26 -24.14 12.73 -36.24
C PRO A 26 -25.21 13.80 -36.49
N ILE A 27 -25.08 14.99 -35.91
CA ILE A 27 -25.92 16.12 -36.31
C ILE A 27 -25.09 17.42 -36.37
N ALA A 28 -24.83 17.79 -37.62
CA ALA A 28 -24.78 19.13 -38.21
C ALA A 28 -24.03 20.26 -37.48
N ALA A 29 -22.91 20.66 -38.09
CA ALA A 29 -22.39 22.02 -37.99
C ALA A 29 -23.39 22.99 -38.65
N VAL A 30 -23.92 23.93 -37.87
CA VAL A 30 -24.60 25.13 -38.39
C VAL A 30 -23.72 26.33 -38.04
N MET A 31 -23.08 26.90 -39.07
CA MET A 31 -22.45 28.21 -38.95
C MET A 31 -23.55 29.27 -39.05
N ALA A 32 -23.83 29.96 -37.94
CA ALA A 32 -24.60 31.20 -37.96
C ALA A 32 -23.72 32.32 -37.42
N LYS A 33 -23.30 33.20 -38.35
CA LYS A 33 -22.75 34.52 -38.06
C LYS A 33 -23.87 35.43 -37.56
N GLY A 34 -23.68 36.16 -36.47
CA GLY A 34 -24.54 37.31 -36.15
C GLY A 34 -24.64 37.71 -34.67
N LEU A 35 -23.94 38.81 -34.34
CA LEU A 35 -24.20 39.85 -33.32
C LEU A 35 -24.81 39.48 -31.93
N THR A 36 -23.93 39.56 -30.92
CA THR A 36 -24.07 40.24 -29.61
C THR A 36 -25.46 40.43 -28.97
N LEU A 37 -25.66 39.71 -27.86
CA LEU A 37 -26.39 40.16 -26.68
C LEU A 37 -25.54 39.81 -25.45
N VAL A 38 -25.02 40.83 -24.75
CA VAL A 38 -24.27 40.68 -23.50
C VAL A 38 -25.28 40.32 -22.40
N ALA A 39 -25.45 39.02 -22.15
CA ALA A 39 -26.15 38.54 -20.97
C ALA A 39 -25.16 38.59 -19.80
N VAL A 40 -25.32 39.57 -18.91
CA VAL A 40 -24.62 39.62 -17.62
C VAL A 40 -25.15 38.46 -16.77
N LEU A 41 -24.49 37.32 -16.86
CA LEU A 41 -24.72 36.17 -15.99
C LEU A 41 -24.30 36.56 -14.57
N LEU A 42 -25.29 36.75 -13.70
CA LEU A 42 -25.11 36.67 -12.25
C LEU A 42 -24.68 35.23 -11.92
N LEU A 43 -23.39 34.97 -12.02
CA LEU A 43 -22.79 33.76 -11.49
C LEU A 43 -23.10 33.75 -9.99
N PRO A 44 -23.84 32.75 -9.47
CA PRO A 44 -23.85 32.56 -8.04
C PRO A 44 -22.37 32.36 -7.64
N LEU A 45 -21.90 33.18 -6.70
CA LEU A 45 -20.71 32.88 -5.92
C LEU A 45 -21.04 31.64 -5.07
N ALA A 46 -21.27 30.50 -5.73
CA ALA A 46 -21.13 29.21 -5.12
C ALA A 46 -19.63 29.10 -4.87
N GLY A 47 -19.22 29.53 -3.68
CA GLY A 47 -17.87 29.34 -3.19
C GLY A 47 -17.54 27.87 -3.34
N ALA A 48 -16.72 27.56 -4.35
CA ALA A 48 -16.12 26.26 -4.46
C ALA A 48 -15.22 26.13 -3.24
N SER A 49 -15.76 25.54 -2.18
CA SER A 49 -14.99 25.06 -1.05
C SER A 49 -14.10 23.95 -1.57
N PHE A 50 -12.96 24.32 -2.16
CA PHE A 50 -11.86 23.40 -2.33
C PHE A 50 -11.48 22.99 -0.92
N LEU A 51 -11.92 21.80 -0.52
CA LEU A 51 -11.36 21.15 0.65
C LEU A 51 -9.85 21.08 0.40
N ARG A 52 -9.09 21.94 1.08
CA ARG A 52 -7.65 21.78 1.16
C ARG A 52 -7.46 20.45 1.88
N GLN A 53 -7.22 19.38 1.11
CA GLN A 53 -6.63 18.17 1.67
C GLN A 53 -5.39 18.65 2.43
N ALA A 54 -5.33 18.38 3.74
CA ALA A 54 -4.08 18.58 4.46
C ALA A 54 -2.98 17.86 3.65
N PRO A 55 -1.82 18.50 3.44
CA PRO A 55 -0.74 17.84 2.72
C PRO A 55 -0.47 16.50 3.40
N ALA A 56 -0.43 15.42 2.61
CA ALA A 56 -0.16 14.10 3.14
C ALA A 56 1.16 14.14 3.91
N ASP A 57 1.15 13.68 5.16
CA ASP A 57 2.35 13.62 5.99
C ASP A 57 3.40 12.76 5.27
N PRO A 58 4.56 13.31 4.86
CA PRO A 58 5.57 12.54 4.17
C PRO A 58 6.13 11.41 5.03
N CYS A 59 6.01 11.52 6.36
CA CYS A 59 6.43 10.53 7.33
C CYS A 59 5.36 9.52 7.71
N ALA A 60 4.14 9.61 7.17
CA ALA A 60 3.17 8.55 7.28
C ALA A 60 3.67 7.29 6.55
N CYS A 61 3.41 6.12 7.12
CA CYS A 61 3.73 4.86 6.47
C CYS A 61 3.04 4.78 5.10
N VAL A 62 3.79 4.44 4.06
CA VAL A 62 3.20 4.15 2.75
C VAL A 62 2.59 2.75 2.77
N ASN A 63 1.58 2.54 1.95
CA ASN A 63 1.02 1.21 1.72
C ASN A 63 2.12 0.29 1.13
N TRP A 64 2.25 -0.93 1.68
CA TRP A 64 3.30 -1.87 1.29
C TRP A 64 3.20 -2.27 -0.19
N ARG A 65 2.01 -2.67 -0.65
CA ARG A 65 1.78 -2.98 -2.07
C ARG A 65 2.16 -1.81 -2.97
N HIS A 66 1.76 -0.59 -2.62
CA HIS A 66 2.13 0.61 -3.39
C HIS A 66 3.64 0.86 -3.39
N ALA A 67 4.33 0.62 -2.26
CA ALA A 67 5.77 0.76 -2.14
C ALA A 67 6.50 -0.11 -3.17
N TYR A 68 6.07 -1.36 -3.32
CA TYR A 68 6.64 -2.33 -4.26
C TYR A 68 6.18 -2.13 -5.71
N ASP A 69 4.88 -1.93 -5.93
CA ASP A 69 4.30 -1.89 -7.29
C ASP A 69 4.64 -0.59 -8.04
N SER A 70 4.75 0.53 -7.32
CA SER A 70 4.81 1.86 -7.95
C SER A 70 5.95 2.75 -7.49
N GLN A 71 6.48 2.54 -6.28
CA GLN A 71 7.54 3.39 -5.70
C GLN A 71 8.92 2.71 -5.72
N GLY A 72 9.02 1.54 -6.36
CA GLY A 72 10.28 0.89 -6.68
C GLY A 72 11.02 0.29 -5.50
N ALA A 73 10.34 0.02 -4.38
CA ALA A 73 10.91 -0.79 -3.30
C ALA A 73 11.31 -2.17 -3.84
N LYS A 74 12.51 -2.63 -3.50
CA LYS A 74 12.97 -3.98 -3.78
C LYS A 74 13.17 -4.76 -2.48
N CYS A 75 13.07 -6.07 -2.59
CA CYS A 75 13.31 -6.96 -1.48
C CYS A 75 14.72 -6.73 -0.90
N GLY A 76 14.79 -6.43 0.40
CA GLY A 76 16.05 -6.14 1.09
C GLY A 76 16.50 -4.69 1.05
N ASP A 77 15.75 -3.79 0.38
CA ASP A 77 15.96 -2.35 0.49
C ASP A 77 15.71 -1.88 1.94
N GLY A 78 14.73 -2.46 2.62
CA GLY A 78 14.38 -2.13 4.00
C GLY A 78 14.91 -3.14 5.01
N HIS A 79 14.06 -3.50 5.98
CA HIS A 79 14.36 -4.46 7.03
C HIS A 79 13.71 -5.82 6.81
N GLU A 80 13.27 -6.15 5.58
CA GLU A 80 12.56 -7.41 5.30
C GLU A 80 13.36 -8.65 5.68
N LEU A 81 14.68 -8.58 5.50
CA LEU A 81 15.62 -9.68 5.72
C LEU A 81 16.40 -9.52 7.04
N TYR A 82 15.97 -8.62 7.92
CA TYR A 82 16.70 -8.33 9.16
C TYR A 82 16.84 -9.56 10.07
N LEU A 83 15.81 -10.41 10.13
CA LEU A 83 15.80 -11.64 10.92
C LEU A 83 17.04 -12.53 10.70
N ILE A 84 17.55 -12.59 9.47
CA ILE A 84 18.73 -13.37 9.11
C ILE A 84 19.97 -12.50 8.98
N THR A 85 19.87 -11.30 8.43
CA THR A 85 21.06 -10.43 8.27
C THR A 85 21.65 -9.97 9.61
N LYS A 86 20.86 -9.94 10.70
CA LYS A 86 21.35 -9.68 12.06
C LYS A 86 22.36 -10.71 12.56
N THR A 87 22.37 -11.93 11.99
CA THR A 87 23.32 -13.00 12.38
C THR A 87 24.62 -12.95 11.57
N GLY A 88 24.81 -11.92 10.75
CA GLY A 88 26.00 -11.74 9.90
C GLY A 88 25.88 -12.39 8.52
N VAL A 89 24.74 -13.01 8.20
CA VAL A 89 24.49 -13.56 6.86
C VAL A 89 24.39 -12.40 5.85
N PRO A 90 25.17 -12.42 4.74
CA PRO A 90 25.09 -11.40 3.70
C PRO A 90 23.67 -11.26 3.12
N ARG A 91 23.24 -10.02 2.86
CA ARG A 91 21.90 -9.72 2.31
C ARG A 91 21.58 -10.50 1.03
N PHE A 92 22.55 -10.69 0.14
CA PHE A 92 22.37 -11.47 -1.08
C PHE A 92 21.96 -12.93 -0.78
N LEU A 93 22.64 -13.57 0.17
CA LEU A 93 22.29 -14.94 0.58
C LEU A 93 20.96 -14.99 1.32
N ALA A 94 20.69 -14.01 2.19
CA ALA A 94 19.39 -13.91 2.85
C ALA A 94 18.24 -13.73 1.83
N GLY A 95 18.45 -12.93 0.79
CA GLY A 95 17.49 -12.73 -0.30
C GLY A 95 17.26 -13.99 -1.12
N LEU A 96 18.32 -14.77 -1.38
CA LEU A 96 18.20 -16.06 -2.09
C LEU A 96 17.38 -17.08 -1.28
N SER A 97 17.54 -17.11 0.04
CA SER A 97 16.87 -18.09 0.90
C SER A 97 15.45 -17.68 1.32
N LEU A 98 15.21 -16.39 1.61
CA LEU A 98 13.95 -15.92 2.21
C LEU A 98 13.17 -14.95 1.32
N GLY A 99 13.72 -14.52 0.18
CA GLY A 99 13.09 -13.51 -0.67
C GLY A 99 11.69 -13.92 -1.14
N LEU A 100 11.51 -15.19 -1.52
CA LEU A 100 10.19 -15.70 -1.94
C LEU A 100 9.16 -15.63 -0.80
N GLU A 101 9.51 -16.14 0.38
CA GLU A 101 8.57 -16.22 1.52
C GLU A 101 8.30 -14.83 2.13
N PHE A 102 9.34 -14.06 2.42
CA PHE A 102 9.20 -12.79 3.11
C PHE A 102 8.78 -11.68 2.16
N CYS A 103 9.41 -11.56 1.00
CA CYS A 103 9.11 -10.45 0.11
C CYS A 103 7.90 -10.76 -0.79
N ASP A 104 7.92 -11.89 -1.52
CA ASP A 104 6.86 -12.17 -2.51
C ASP A 104 5.56 -12.68 -1.87
N ALA A 105 5.66 -13.59 -0.90
CA ALA A 105 4.49 -14.20 -0.26
C ALA A 105 3.95 -13.41 0.94
N PHE A 106 4.71 -12.44 1.48
CA PHE A 106 4.30 -11.63 2.61
C PHE A 106 4.29 -10.12 2.29
N TYR A 107 5.43 -9.43 2.23
CA TYR A 107 5.46 -7.96 2.11
C TYR A 107 4.72 -7.42 0.88
N LYS A 108 4.89 -8.02 -0.30
CA LYS A 108 4.22 -7.58 -1.54
C LYS A 108 2.72 -7.83 -1.55
N ARG A 109 2.21 -8.71 -0.69
CA ARG A 109 0.78 -9.02 -0.59
C ARG A 109 0.04 -8.12 0.39
N ILE A 110 0.75 -7.38 1.24
CA ILE A 110 0.12 -6.50 2.23
C ILE A 110 -0.44 -5.26 1.50
N ASP A 111 -1.76 -5.14 1.49
CA ASP A 111 -2.47 -3.97 0.97
C ASP A 111 -2.95 -3.03 2.10
N ASP A 112 -2.01 -2.62 2.94
CA ASP A 112 -2.25 -1.69 4.05
C ASP A 112 -0.92 -0.96 4.36
N SER A 113 -0.96 -0.02 5.29
CA SER A 113 0.16 0.85 5.67
C SER A 113 0.59 0.68 7.13
N PHE A 114 0.29 -0.46 7.76
CA PHE A 114 0.73 -0.72 9.13
C PHE A 114 2.21 -1.12 9.20
N CYS A 115 2.81 -0.99 10.37
CA CYS A 115 4.18 -1.35 10.65
C CYS A 115 4.33 -2.85 10.91
N VAL A 116 5.37 -3.43 10.33
CA VAL A 116 5.70 -4.86 10.45
C VAL A 116 6.85 -5.04 11.44
N ASN A 117 6.86 -6.15 12.17
CA ASN A 117 7.98 -6.51 13.05
C ASN A 117 9.31 -6.44 12.31
N LEU A 118 10.28 -5.72 12.89
CA LEU A 118 11.65 -5.68 12.36
C LEU A 118 12.35 -7.03 12.60
N ASP A 119 12.09 -7.63 13.75
CA ASP A 119 12.54 -8.95 14.12
C ASP A 119 11.35 -9.82 14.54
N GLN A 120 11.32 -11.07 14.09
CA GLN A 120 10.25 -12.02 14.45
C GLN A 120 10.51 -12.71 15.80
N THR A 121 11.64 -12.42 16.44
CA THR A 121 11.94 -12.90 17.79
C THR A 121 11.31 -11.97 18.85
N ASN A 122 10.92 -12.54 19.99
CA ASN A 122 10.40 -11.76 21.10
C ASN A 122 11.57 -11.09 21.86
N ALA A 123 11.80 -9.81 21.59
CA ALA A 123 12.90 -9.04 22.19
C ALA A 123 12.45 -7.61 22.53
N PRO A 124 11.52 -7.43 23.49
CA PRO A 124 10.84 -6.16 23.72
C PRO A 124 11.78 -5.02 24.12
N ASP A 125 12.88 -5.33 24.80
CA ASP A 125 13.86 -4.33 25.25
C ASP A 125 14.95 -4.03 24.20
N ALA A 126 14.97 -4.78 23.10
CA ALA A 126 15.93 -4.56 22.04
C ALA A 126 15.39 -3.52 21.05
N TRP A 127 16.29 -2.70 20.49
CA TRP A 127 15.91 -1.75 19.42
C TRP A 127 15.25 -2.45 18.22
N TYR A 128 15.61 -3.72 17.99
CA TYR A 128 15.05 -4.56 16.93
C TYR A 128 13.73 -5.26 17.30
N GLY A 129 13.28 -5.13 18.55
CA GLY A 129 11.94 -5.58 18.98
C GLY A 129 10.80 -4.69 18.48
N GLY A 130 11.14 -3.55 17.86
CA GLY A 130 10.17 -2.63 17.28
C GLY A 130 9.57 -3.09 15.95
N GLN A 131 8.71 -2.23 15.41
CA GLN A 131 8.13 -2.38 14.08
C GLN A 131 8.60 -1.25 13.16
N TRP A 132 8.54 -1.48 11.85
CA TRP A 132 9.01 -0.54 10.85
C TRP A 132 8.07 -0.48 9.65
N CYS A 133 8.19 0.57 8.85
CA CYS A 133 7.49 0.72 7.58
C CYS A 133 8.31 1.56 6.60
N TYR A 134 7.92 1.51 5.32
CA TYR A 134 8.39 2.47 4.32
C TYR A 134 7.70 3.82 4.48
N VAL A 135 8.40 4.90 4.14
CA VAL A 135 7.89 6.28 4.07
C VAL A 135 8.45 6.99 2.84
N SER A 136 7.89 8.16 2.53
CA SER A 136 8.33 9.00 1.42
C SER A 136 9.81 9.41 1.55
N SER A 137 10.49 9.62 0.42
CA SER A 137 11.81 10.28 0.38
C SER A 137 11.84 11.62 1.09
N GLN A 138 10.69 12.30 1.14
CA GLN A 138 10.51 13.61 1.75
C GLN A 138 10.50 13.55 3.29
N CYS A 139 10.36 12.36 3.89
CA CYS A 139 10.48 12.20 5.34
C CYS A 139 11.96 12.22 5.77
N HIS A 140 12.52 13.42 5.92
CA HIS A 140 13.95 13.58 6.20
C HIS A 140 14.40 13.01 7.56
N SER A 141 13.48 12.83 8.51
CA SER A 141 13.73 12.20 9.81
C SER A 141 13.88 10.67 9.73
N ALA A 142 13.41 10.03 8.66
CA ALA A 142 13.53 8.58 8.48
C ALA A 142 14.92 8.19 7.95
N SER A 143 15.33 6.94 8.11
CA SER A 143 16.60 6.43 7.55
C SER A 143 16.48 6.13 6.07
N ARG A 144 17.58 6.22 5.30
CA ARG A 144 17.57 5.77 3.90
C ARG A 144 17.42 4.25 3.83
N ALA A 145 16.61 3.78 2.89
CA ALA A 145 16.62 2.37 2.51
C ALA A 145 17.99 2.00 1.90
N ASN A 146 18.42 0.76 2.08
CA ASN A 146 19.72 0.23 1.67
C ASN A 146 19.79 -0.17 0.18
N GLY A 147 18.97 0.46 -0.66
CA GLY A 147 18.74 0.03 -2.03
C GLY A 147 18.44 1.15 -3.01
N THR A 148 18.01 0.77 -4.21
CA THR A 148 17.84 1.69 -5.35
C THR A 148 16.53 2.47 -5.30
N GLY A 149 15.61 2.12 -4.40
CA GLY A 149 14.32 2.79 -4.27
C GLY A 149 14.43 4.22 -3.73
N SER A 150 13.43 5.06 -4.05
CA SER A 150 13.32 6.43 -3.53
C SER A 150 12.71 6.49 -2.12
N LEU A 151 12.49 5.37 -1.46
CA LEU A 151 11.84 5.30 -0.17
C LEU A 151 12.84 5.38 0.98
N ARG A 152 12.30 5.71 2.14
CA ARG A 152 13.01 5.70 3.42
C ARG A 152 12.33 4.71 4.35
N VAL A 153 13.03 4.31 5.39
CA VAL A 153 12.53 3.42 6.43
C VAL A 153 12.48 4.15 7.75
N LYS A 154 11.37 4.02 8.48
CA LYS A 154 11.25 4.54 9.84
C LYS A 154 10.95 3.40 10.81
N LEU A 155 11.42 3.57 12.04
CA LEU A 155 10.90 2.81 13.17
C LEU A 155 9.57 3.44 13.60
N CYS A 156 8.59 2.60 13.83
CA CYS A 156 7.23 3.01 14.16
C CYS A 156 7.04 3.23 15.64
N LYS A 157 6.13 4.14 15.96
CA LYS A 157 5.82 4.53 17.33
C LYS A 157 4.42 4.07 17.73
N GLU A 158 4.33 3.50 18.92
CA GLU A 158 3.06 3.10 19.52
C GLU A 158 2.17 4.31 19.76
N GLY A 159 0.87 4.18 19.46
CA GLY A 159 -0.10 5.26 19.58
C GLY A 159 -0.06 6.32 18.47
N GLU A 160 1.00 6.35 17.64
CA GLU A 160 1.09 7.23 16.45
C GLU A 160 0.86 6.43 15.15
N ASP A 161 1.52 5.27 15.00
CA ASP A 161 1.48 4.45 13.80
C ASP A 161 0.52 3.26 13.93
N LYS A 162 -0.04 2.79 12.81
CA LYS A 162 -0.78 1.52 12.78
C LYS A 162 0.21 0.37 12.93
N MET A 163 -0.02 -0.53 13.87
CA MET A 163 0.93 -1.59 14.21
C MET A 163 0.38 -2.98 13.85
N LEU A 164 1.19 -3.84 13.23
CA LEU A 164 0.78 -5.23 12.94
C LEU A 164 0.47 -6.00 14.23
N ARG A 165 1.18 -5.70 15.32
CA ARG A 165 1.03 -6.40 16.61
C ARG A 165 -0.27 -6.07 17.34
N ASP A 166 -0.93 -4.99 16.96
CA ASP A 166 -2.22 -4.62 17.53
C ASP A 166 -3.38 -5.37 16.85
N LYS A 167 -3.11 -6.06 15.72
CA LYS A 167 -4.12 -6.84 15.01
C LYS A 167 -4.38 -8.17 15.72
N THR A 168 -5.65 -8.51 15.84
CA THR A 168 -6.11 -9.79 16.35
C THR A 168 -5.82 -10.93 15.35
N PRO A 169 -5.77 -12.19 15.80
CA PRO A 169 -5.63 -13.34 14.91
C PRO A 169 -6.71 -13.43 13.83
N PHE A 170 -7.92 -12.92 14.08
CA PHE A 170 -9.00 -12.87 13.10
C PHE A 170 -8.72 -11.85 12.00
N GLU A 171 -8.31 -10.63 12.36
CA GLU A 171 -7.93 -9.61 11.38
C GLU A 171 -6.75 -10.06 10.53
N LEU A 172 -5.75 -10.71 11.14
CA LEU A 172 -4.61 -11.28 10.41
C LEU A 172 -5.04 -12.36 9.42
N ARG A 173 -5.98 -13.23 9.80
CA ARG A 173 -6.52 -14.26 8.89
C ARG A 173 -7.27 -13.64 7.72
N GLU A 174 -8.06 -12.60 7.96
CA GLU A 174 -8.79 -11.91 6.89
C GLU A 174 -7.84 -11.25 5.88
N MET A 175 -6.72 -10.72 6.35
CA MET A 175 -5.69 -10.13 5.48
C MET A 175 -4.87 -11.14 4.69
N ALA A 176 -4.81 -12.41 5.11
CA ALA A 176 -4.03 -13.46 4.45
C ALA A 176 -4.76 -14.11 3.26
N LYS A 177 -6.05 -13.80 3.09
CA LYS A 177 -6.88 -14.26 1.97
C LYS A 177 -6.40 -13.65 0.65
#